data_AF-A0A4R0SHK7-F1
#
_entry.id   AF-A0A4R0SHK7-F1
#
_cell.length_a   1.000
_cell.length_b   1.000
_cell.length_c   1.000
_cell.angle_alpha   90.00
_cell.angle_beta   90.00
_cell.angle_gamma   90.00
#
_symmetry.space_group_name_H-M   'P 1'
#
loop_
_entity.id
_entity.type
_entity.pdbx_description
1 polymer ?
#
loop_
_entity_poly.entity_id
_entity_poly.type
_entity_poly.pdbx_seq_one_letter_code
_entity_poly.pdbx_strand_id
1 'polypeptide(L)' 'MDVSMIRRPQDWPFPIPQITAESIDELIDALHRDVSDSTLSIYYDAVDGCSREMENEDQEMMVREYYLHDGWAAKHGTSA' A
#
# COMPACT_ATOMS: atom_id res chain seq x y z
N MET A 1 7.04 -12.49 3.35
CA MET A 1 7.82 -11.50 2.53
C MET A 1 8.53 -10.48 3.43
N ASP A 2 9.68 -9.88 3.04
CA ASP A 2 10.26 -8.78 3.83
C ASP A 2 9.50 -7.48 3.56
N VAL A 3 8.61 -7.11 4.47
CA VAL A 3 7.78 -5.91 4.35
C VAL A 3 8.40 -4.68 5.01
N SER A 4 9.58 -4.82 5.62
CA SER A 4 10.25 -3.72 6.33
C SER A 4 10.71 -2.61 5.38
N MET A 5 10.81 -2.94 4.09
CA MET A 5 11.09 -2.01 2.98
C MET A 5 9.85 -1.29 2.45
N ILE A 6 8.65 -1.72 2.82
CA ILE A 6 7.40 -1.07 2.37
C ILE A 6 7.22 0.20 3.19
N ARG A 7 7.04 1.32 2.50
CA ARG A 7 6.76 2.62 3.11
C ARG A 7 5.50 2.55 3.97
N ARG A 8 5.52 3.06 5.21
CA ARG A 8 4.31 3.19 6.05
C ARG A 8 3.53 4.45 5.65
N PRO A 9 2.25 4.58 6.05
CA PRO A 9 1.47 5.80 5.83
C PRO A 9 2.17 7.07 6.35
N GLN A 10 2.84 6.96 7.50
CA GLN A 10 3.59 8.05 8.14
C GLN A 10 4.89 8.46 7.42
N ASP A 11 5.42 7.59 6.54
CA ASP A 11 6.65 7.87 5.78
C ASP A 11 6.38 8.66 4.49
N TRP A 12 5.12 8.93 4.17
CA TRP A 12 4.76 9.77 3.03
C TRP A 12 5.07 11.26 3.31
N PRO A 13 5.50 12.03 2.29
CA PRO A 13 5.78 13.47 2.44
C PRO A 13 4.52 14.33 2.60
N PHE A 14 3.34 13.71 2.69
CA PHE A 14 2.03 14.34 2.83
C PHE A 14 1.16 13.53 3.80
N PRO A 15 0.15 14.14 4.42
CA PRO A 15 -0.72 13.44 5.35
C PRO A 15 -1.60 12.42 4.60
N ILE A 16 -1.55 11.16 5.03
CA ILE A 16 -2.45 10.12 4.58
C ILE A 16 -3.71 10.14 5.48
N PRO A 17 -4.92 10.14 4.92
CA PRO A 17 -6.15 10.04 5.71
C PRO A 17 -6.14 8.79 6.59
N GLN A 18 -6.70 8.89 7.79
CA GLN A 18 -6.66 7.78 8.76
C GLN A 18 -7.24 6.48 8.19
N ILE A 19 -8.36 6.57 7.47
CA ILE A 19 -9.02 5.43 6.81
C ILE A 19 -8.06 4.71 5.84
N THR A 20 -7.34 5.48 5.02
CA THR A 20 -6.33 4.96 4.08
C THR A 20 -5.12 4.41 4.81
N ALA A 21 -4.66 5.09 5.87
CA ALA A 21 -3.52 4.67 6.67
C ALA A 21 -3.78 3.32 7.35
N GLU A 22 -4.93 3.14 7.98
CA GLU A 22 -5.35 1.88 8.61
C GLU A 22 -5.37 0.75 7.59
N SER A 23 -5.94 0.97 6.40
CA SER A 23 -5.98 -0.03 5.32
C SER A 23 -4.60 -0.44 4.81
N ILE A 24 -3.67 0.52 4.69
CA ILE A 24 -2.29 0.26 4.29
C ILE A 24 -1.56 -0.55 5.38
N ASP A 25 -1.72 -0.19 6.66
CA ASP A 25 -1.10 -0.94 7.76
C ASP A 25 -1.63 -2.38 7.82
N GLU A 26 -2.93 -2.59 7.59
CA GLU A 26 -3.52 -3.93 7.48
C GLU A 26 -2.97 -4.73 6.29
N LEU A 27 -2.80 -4.09 5.12
CA LEU A 27 -2.16 -4.71 3.96
C LEU A 27 -0.72 -5.15 4.28
N ILE A 28 0.05 -4.28 4.93
CA ILE A 28 1.44 -4.59 5.33
C ILE A 28 1.48 -5.74 6.34
N ASP A 29 0.57 -5.78 7.32
CA ASP A 29 0.44 -6.90 8.27
C ASP A 29 0.09 -8.21 7.55
N ALA A 30 -0.83 -8.15 6.58
CA ALA A 30 -1.21 -9.31 5.76
C ALA A 30 -0.01 -9.85 4.95
N LEU A 31 0.76 -8.97 4.31
CA LEU A 31 2.00 -9.31 3.60
C LEU A 31 3.07 -9.88 4.54
N HIS A 32 3.17 -9.35 5.75
CA HIS A 32 4.09 -9.83 6.78
C HIS A 32 3.74 -11.24 7.26
N ARG A 33 2.43 -11.50 7.40
CA ARG A 33 1.87 -12.80 7.83
C ARG A 33 1.82 -13.83 6.71
N ASP A 34 2.22 -13.44 5.50
CA ASP A 34 2.29 -14.32 4.32
C ASP A 34 0.94 -15.01 4.07
N VAL A 35 -0.15 -14.22 4.11
CA VAL A 35 -1.50 -14.74 3.86
C VAL A 35 -1.68 -15.13 2.39
N SER A 36 -2.65 -16.00 2.11
CA SER A 36 -2.98 -16.40 0.74
C SER A 36 -3.34 -15.20 -0.14
N ASP A 37 -3.02 -15.29 -1.43
CA ASP A 37 -3.30 -14.26 -2.44
C ASP A 37 -4.78 -13.83 -2.47
N SER A 38 -5.72 -14.77 -2.29
CA SER A 38 -7.15 -14.46 -2.20
C SER A 38 -7.52 -13.58 -1.01
N THR A 39 -6.82 -13.74 0.10
CA THR A 39 -6.99 -12.89 1.30
C THR A 39 -6.31 -11.55 1.08
N LEU A 40 -5.12 -11.55 0.47
CA LEU A 40 -4.37 -10.35 0.15
C LEU A 40 -5.13 -9.43 -0.82
N SER A 41 -5.84 -10.01 -1.79
CA SER A 41 -6.70 -9.28 -2.73
C SER A 41 -7.81 -8.45 -2.04
N ILE A 42 -8.27 -8.85 -0.86
CA ILE A 42 -9.27 -8.09 -0.08
C ILE A 42 -8.64 -6.82 0.48
N TYR A 43 -7.40 -6.92 0.97
CA TYR A 43 -6.66 -5.76 1.47
C TYR A 43 -6.26 -4.80 0.36
N TYR A 44 -5.93 -5.30 -0.83
CA TYR A 44 -5.70 -4.45 -2.00
C TYR A 44 -6.96 -3.69 -2.41
N ASP A 45 -8.13 -4.34 -2.43
CA ASP A 45 -9.42 -3.67 -2.71
C ASP A 45 -9.76 -2.62 -1.64
N ALA A 46 -9.48 -2.92 -0.36
CA ALA A 46 -9.66 -1.96 0.72
C ALA A 46 -8.78 -0.71 0.55
N VAL A 47 -7.50 -0.88 0.20
CA VAL A 47 -6.60 0.24 -0.08
C VAL A 47 -7.06 1.04 -1.30
N ASP A 48 -7.54 0.37 -2.37
CA ASP A 48 -8.13 1.04 -3.54
C ASP A 48 -9.32 1.93 -3.13
N GLY A 49 -10.27 1.37 -2.39
CA GLY A 49 -11.44 2.10 -1.93
C GLY A 49 -11.10 3.27 -1.00
N CYS A 50 -10.22 3.04 -0.03
CA CYS A 50 -9.85 4.03 0.96
C CYS A 50 -8.93 5.13 0.41
N SER A 51 -8.15 4.85 -0.64
CA SER A 51 -7.34 5.88 -1.30
C SER A 51 -8.19 6.96 -1.95
N ARG A 52 -9.40 6.64 -2.43
CA ARG A 52 -10.33 7.61 -3.05
C ARG A 52 -10.87 8.66 -2.09
N GLU A 53 -10.72 8.45 -0.78
CA GLU A 53 -11.07 9.45 0.25
C GLU A 53 -10.00 10.56 0.34
N MET A 54 -8.87 10.43 -0.37
CA MET A 54 -7.85 11.46 -0.45
C MET A 54 -8.34 12.64 -1.28
N GLU A 55 -8.21 13.86 -0.75
CA GLU A 55 -8.66 15.10 -1.43
C GLU A 55 -7.80 15.46 -2.66
N ASN A 56 -6.62 14.88 -2.78
CA ASN A 56 -5.66 15.21 -3.82
C ASN A 56 -5.41 14.00 -4.73
N GLU A 57 -5.87 14.09 -5.98
CA GLU A 57 -5.80 13.02 -6.97
C GLU A 57 -4.35 12.61 -7.29
N ASP A 58 -3.39 13.53 -7.32
CA ASP A 58 -1.99 13.19 -7.52
C ASP A 58 -1.45 12.35 -6.35
N GLN A 59 -1.79 12.73 -5.11
CA GLN A 59 -1.39 11.96 -3.93
C GLN A 59 -2.07 10.59 -3.88
N GLU A 60 -3.36 10.52 -4.23
CA GLU A 60 -4.10 9.28 -4.39
C GLU A 60 -3.39 8.35 -5.38
N MET A 61 -3.11 8.84 -6.60
CA MET A 61 -2.45 8.05 -7.64
C MET A 61 -1.09 7.56 -7.18
N MET A 62 -0.28 8.41 -6.53
CA MET A 62 1.02 8.01 -5.99
C MET A 62 0.92 6.85 -4.99
N VAL A 63 -0.07 6.90 -4.08
CA VAL A 63 -0.31 5.84 -3.08
C VAL A 63 -0.78 4.57 -3.77
N ARG A 64 -1.77 4.67 -4.66
CA ARG A 64 -2.32 3.53 -5.42
C ARG A 64 -1.26 2.85 -6.27
N GLU A 65 -0.49 3.60 -7.05
CA GLU A 65 0.61 3.05 -7.86
C GLU A 65 1.66 2.36 -6.99
N TYR A 66 1.99 2.95 -5.84
CA TYR A 66 2.96 2.35 -4.94
C TYR A 66 2.48 1.00 -4.40
N TYR A 67 1.28 0.93 -3.80
CA TYR A 67 0.78 -0.28 -3.13
C TYR A 67 0.11 -1.30 -4.04
N LEU A 68 -0.70 -0.87 -5.01
CA LEU A 68 -1.55 -1.75 -5.84
C LEU A 68 -0.86 -2.28 -7.10
N HIS A 69 0.11 -1.53 -7.64
CA HIS A 69 0.78 -1.84 -8.90
C HIS A 69 2.21 -2.35 -8.69
N ASP A 70 2.46 -3.01 -7.56
CA ASP A 70 3.78 -3.51 -7.19
C ASP A 70 4.87 -2.42 -7.18
N GLY A 71 4.54 -1.14 -7.04
CA GLY A 71 5.53 -0.05 -7.03
C GLY A 71 6.58 -0.20 -5.93
N TRP A 72 6.20 -0.79 -4.79
CA TRP A 72 7.13 -1.16 -3.72
C TRP A 72 8.00 -2.39 -4.06
N ALA A 73 7.47 -3.37 -4.81
CA ALA A 73 8.19 -4.58 -5.20
C ALA A 73 9.08 -4.36 -6.44
N ALA A 74 8.62 -3.59 -7.43
CA ALA A 74 9.34 -3.23 -8.65
C ALA A 74 10.61 -2.41 -8.37
N LYS A 75 10.63 -1.61 -7.29
CA LYS A 75 11.81 -0.85 -6.88
C LYS A 75 13.00 -1.72 -6.42
N HIS A 76 12.75 -2.99 -6.13
CA HIS A 76 13.77 -3.98 -5.74
C HIS A 76 13.91 -5.13 -6.76
N GLY A 77 13.05 -5.20 -7.77
CA GLY A 77 13.18 -6.02 -8.97
C GLY A 77 14.16 -5.44 -10.00
N THR A 78 15.36 -5.06 -9.58
CA THR A 78 16.52 -4.98 -10.48
C THR A 78 17.77 -5.36 -9.71
N SER A 79 18.00 -6.67 -9.62
CA SER A 79 19.33 -7.20 -9.84
C SER A 79 19.19 -8.18 -10.99
N ALA A 80 20.07 -8.00 -11.97
CA ALA A 80 20.15 -8.67 -13.26
C ALA A 80 20.33 -10.19 -13.15
#